data_AF-C9MNC7-F1
#
_entry.id   AF-C9MNC7-F1
#
_cell.length_a   1.000
_cell.length_b   1.000
_cell.length_c   1.000
_cell.angle_alpha   90.00
_cell.angle_beta   90.00
_cell.angle_gamma   90.00
#
_symmetry.space_group_name_H-M   'P 1'
#
loop_
_entity.id
_entity.type
_entity.pdbx_description
1 polymer ?
#
loop_
_entity_poly.entity_id
_entity_poly.type
_entity_poly.pdbx_seq_one_letter_code
_entity_poly.pdbx_strand_id
1 'polypeptide(L)'
;ESKANKYTFVWKRTVEKNRAKLQEQIRTLLLQVDDVIAQDNAAKTEGVEFTAALLDEISEELNKSLESSPEPKTKEEKQAVRTKKNSLKSLRRNVINSKSMTNTLRLWGRETPTARPTLMLRLCT
;
A
#
# COMPACT_ATOMS: atom_id res chain seq x y z
N GLU A 1 -41.27 29.76 39.10
CA GLU A 1 -40.74 28.73 38.16
C GLU A 1 -40.51 29.23 36.72
N SER A 2 -41.28 30.17 36.19
CA SER A 2 -41.25 30.61 34.79
C SER A 2 -39.96 31.31 34.29
N LYS A 3 -39.09 31.82 35.19
CA LYS A 3 -37.79 32.41 34.81
C LYS A 3 -36.71 31.37 34.48
N ALA A 4 -36.74 30.19 35.11
CA ALA A 4 -35.73 29.15 34.93
C ALA A 4 -35.89 28.43 33.57
N ASN A 5 -37.13 28.18 33.14
CA ASN A 5 -37.43 27.52 31.86
C ASN A 5 -37.03 28.34 30.62
N LYS A 6 -36.93 29.67 30.74
CA LYS A 6 -36.50 30.54 29.63
C LYS A 6 -35.03 30.33 29.27
N TYR A 7 -34.16 30.20 30.27
CA TYR A 7 -32.72 30.04 30.05
C TYR A 7 -32.35 28.63 29.56
N THR A 8 -33.10 27.59 29.94
CA THR A 8 -32.87 26.22 29.46
C THR A 8 -33.22 26.05 27.97
N PHE A 9 -34.25 26.73 27.47
CA PHE A 9 -34.60 26.69 26.04
C PHE A 9 -33.54 27.37 25.16
N VAL A 10 -33.03 28.53 25.60
CA VAL A 10 -31.96 29.24 24.88
C VAL A 10 -30.68 28.41 24.88
N TRP A 11 -30.32 27.80 26.01
CA TRP A 11 -29.17 26.90 26.08
C TRP A 11 -29.35 25.70 25.14
N LYS A 12 -30.48 24.99 25.23
CA LYS A 12 -30.76 23.84 24.36
C LYS A 12 -30.63 24.22 22.88
N ARG A 13 -31.19 25.35 22.47
CA ARG A 13 -31.12 25.83 21.08
C ARG A 13 -29.68 26.15 20.65
N THR A 14 -28.87 26.75 21.51
CA THR A 14 -27.47 27.07 21.21
C THR A 14 -26.61 25.81 21.17
N VAL A 15 -26.82 24.86 22.09
CA VAL A 15 -26.10 23.58 22.10
C VAL A 15 -26.41 22.75 20.87
N GLU A 16 -27.67 22.63 20.46
CA GLU A 16 -28.04 21.89 19.24
C GLU A 16 -27.41 22.50 17.99
N LYS A 17 -27.39 23.84 17.88
CA LYS A 17 -26.70 24.52 16.77
C LYS A 17 -25.19 24.26 16.77
N ASN A 18 -24.55 24.29 17.93
CA ASN A 18 -23.12 24.02 18.04
C ASN A 18 -22.79 22.56 17.75
N ARG A 19 -23.64 21.63 18.20
CA ARG A 19 -23.53 20.20 17.88
C ARG A 19 -23.61 19.97 16.37
N ALA A 20 -24.60 20.57 15.70
CA ALA A 20 -24.75 20.47 14.26
C ALA A 20 -23.52 21.02 13.51
N LYS A 21 -23.00 22.18 13.93
CA LYS A 21 -21.77 22.75 13.37
C LYS A 21 -20.56 21.83 13.53
N LEU A 22 -20.37 21.27 14.73
CA LEU A 22 -19.26 20.34 14.98
C LEU A 22 -19.39 19.06 14.17
N GLN A 23 -20.61 18.51 14.04
CA GLN A 23 -20.85 17.35 13.19
C GLN A 23 -20.52 17.64 11.72
N GLU A 24 -20.84 18.83 11.23
CA GLU A 24 -20.50 19.23 9.87
C GLU A 24 -18.99 19.39 9.68
N GLN A 25 -18.29 20.02 10.62
CA GLN A 25 -16.83 20.11 10.58
C GLN A 25 -16.16 18.73 10.60
N ILE A 26 -16.66 17.79 11.40
CA ILE A 26 -16.17 16.41 11.41
C ILE A 26 -16.36 15.76 10.04
N ARG A 27 -17.51 15.94 9.38
CA ARG A 27 -17.74 15.41 8.03
C ARG A 27 -16.77 15.99 7.02
N THR A 28 -16.55 17.31 7.04
CA THR A 28 -15.59 17.95 6.15
C THR A 28 -14.17 17.43 6.38
N LEU A 29 -13.75 17.27 7.63
CA LEU A 29 -12.42 16.73 7.95
C LEU A 29 -12.26 15.29 7.46
N LEU A 30 -13.28 14.45 7.61
CA LEU A 30 -13.25 13.08 7.11
C LEU A 30 -13.14 13.05 5.58
N LEU A 31 -13.90 13.91 4.87
CA LEU A 31 -13.80 14.03 3.41
C LEU A 31 -12.39 14.48 2.98
N GLN A 32 -11.80 15.46 3.67
CA GLN A 32 -10.42 15.89 3.38
C GLN A 32 -9.39 14.77 3.58
N VAL A 33 -9.58 13.93 4.62
CA VAL A 33 -8.72 12.77 4.84
C VAL A 33 -8.87 11.75 3.70
N ASP A 34 -10.11 11.47 3.28
CA ASP A 34 -10.36 10.57 2.16
C ASP A 34 -9.74 11.08 0.85
N ASP A 35 -9.84 12.39 0.57
CA ASP A 35 -9.22 13.03 -0.59
C ASP A 35 -7.69 12.92 -0.55
N VAL A 36 -7.06 13.16 0.61
CA VAL A 36 -5.61 13.00 0.80
C VAL A 36 -5.18 11.55 0.63
N ILE A 37 -5.95 10.59 1.14
CA ILE A 37 -5.68 9.15 0.94
C ILE A 37 -5.76 8.79 -0.55
N ALA A 38 -6.77 9.29 -1.26
CA ALA A 38 -6.93 9.06 -2.69
C ALA A 38 -5.74 9.63 -3.49
N GLN A 39 -5.31 10.85 -3.16
CA GLN A 39 -4.14 11.49 -3.77
C GLN A 39 -2.86 10.69 -3.51
N ASP A 40 -2.60 10.28 -2.27
CA ASP A 40 -1.41 9.51 -1.89
C ASP A 40 -1.38 8.14 -2.60
N ASN A 41 -2.54 7.51 -2.75
CA ASN A 41 -2.63 6.22 -3.46
C ASN A 41 -2.43 6.37 -4.96
N ALA A 42 -2.96 7.45 -5.57
CA ALA A 42 -2.68 7.79 -6.96
C ALA A 42 -1.19 8.12 -7.19
N ALA A 43 -0.55 8.83 -6.25
CA ALA A 43 0.88 9.13 -6.31
C ALA A 43 1.74 7.86 -6.17
N LYS A 44 1.34 6.87 -5.35
CA LYS A 44 2.04 5.58 -5.23
C LYS A 44 2.00 4.77 -6.52
N THR A 45 0.93 4.85 -7.30
CA THR A 45 0.86 4.19 -8.63
C THR A 45 1.79 4.84 -9.66
N GLU A 46 2.21 6.10 -9.46
CA GLU A 46 3.17 6.77 -10.35
C GLU A 46 4.65 6.55 -9.97
N GLY A 47 4.92 5.94 -8.82
CA GLY A 47 6.26 5.50 -8.46
C GLY A 47 6.67 4.34 -9.36
N VAL A 48 7.45 4.61 -10.41
CA VAL A 48 8.05 3.67 -11.37
C VAL A 48 7.96 2.23 -10.87
N GLU A 49 6.98 1.50 -11.37
CA GLU A 49 6.81 0.09 -11.02
C GLU A 49 8.06 -0.65 -11.53
N PHE A 50 9.04 -0.85 -10.65
CA PHE A 50 10.09 -1.85 -10.83
C PHE A 50 9.39 -3.22 -10.77
N THR A 51 8.74 -3.56 -11.87
CA THR A 51 8.07 -4.84 -12.01
C THR A 51 9.12 -5.95 -11.92
N ALA A 52 8.77 -7.06 -11.27
CA ALA A 52 9.68 -8.19 -11.15
C ALA A 52 10.17 -8.71 -12.53
N ALA A 53 9.37 -8.48 -13.58
CA ALA A 53 9.72 -8.78 -14.96
C ALA A 53 10.88 -7.90 -15.47
N LEU A 54 10.87 -6.59 -15.22
CA LEU A 54 11.96 -5.68 -15.60
C LEU A 54 13.27 -6.07 -14.90
N LEU A 55 13.21 -6.49 -13.63
CA LEU A 55 14.37 -6.99 -12.90
C LEU A 55 14.93 -8.31 -13.46
N ASP A 56 14.06 -9.20 -13.94
CA ASP A 56 14.49 -10.42 -14.65
C ASP A 56 15.19 -10.07 -15.96
N GLU A 57 14.61 -9.16 -16.77
CA GLU A 57 15.18 -8.71 -18.05
C GLU A 57 16.58 -8.13 -17.87
N ILE A 58 16.76 -7.21 -16.91
CA ILE A 58 18.07 -6.62 -16.57
C ILE A 58 19.04 -7.72 -16.10
N SER A 59 18.58 -8.67 -15.28
CA SER A 59 19.43 -9.77 -14.83
C SER A 59 19.85 -10.70 -15.96
N GLU A 60 19.01 -10.92 -16.98
CA GLU A 60 19.35 -11.72 -18.15
C GLU A 60 20.35 -11.00 -19.05
N GLU A 61 20.13 -9.72 -19.33
CA GLU A 61 21.03 -8.90 -20.15
C GLU A 61 22.44 -8.83 -19.54
N LEU A 62 22.53 -8.62 -18.23
CA LEU A 62 23.79 -8.64 -17.49
C LEU A 62 24.47 -10.02 -17.55
N ASN A 63 23.70 -11.11 -17.53
CA ASN A 63 24.26 -12.46 -17.63
C ASN A 63 24.79 -12.76 -19.04
N LYS A 64 24.03 -12.38 -20.08
CA LYS A 64 24.44 -12.49 -21.49
C LYS A 64 25.73 -11.70 -21.74
N SER A 65 25.82 -10.49 -21.21
CA SER A 65 27.02 -9.63 -21.31
C SER A 65 28.26 -10.23 -20.63
N LEU A 66 28.08 -10.98 -19.53
CA LEU A 66 29.17 -11.69 -18.88
C LEU A 66 29.61 -12.94 -19.64
N GLU A 67 28.68 -13.65 -20.27
CA GLU A 67 28.96 -14.86 -21.07
C GLU A 67 29.62 -14.51 -22.42
N SER A 68 29.29 -13.35 -23.00
CA SER A 68 29.94 -12.85 -24.22
C SER A 68 31.33 -12.24 -23.97
N SER A 69 31.71 -12.01 -22.71
CA SER A 69 33.01 -11.44 -22.37
C SER A 69 34.12 -12.47 -22.58
N PRO A 70 35.27 -12.09 -23.16
CA PRO A 70 36.39 -13.01 -23.37
C PRO A 70 36.89 -13.60 -22.05
N GLU A 71 37.44 -14.83 -22.11
CA GLU A 71 37.95 -15.52 -20.93
C GLU A 71 39.00 -14.66 -20.20
N PRO A 72 38.82 -14.43 -18.88
CA PRO A 72 39.68 -13.54 -18.11
C PRO A 72 41.09 -14.15 -17.99
N LYS A 73 42.10 -13.43 -18.48
CA LYS A 73 43.48 -13.91 -18.56
C LYS A 73 44.28 -13.53 -17.32
N THR A 74 43.96 -12.39 -16.69
CA THR A 74 44.65 -11.91 -15.47
C THR A 74 43.89 -12.26 -14.18
N LYS A 75 44.63 -12.31 -13.06
CA LYS A 75 44.08 -12.62 -11.73
C LYS A 75 43.03 -11.59 -11.28
N GLU A 76 43.23 -10.32 -11.66
CA GLU A 76 42.34 -9.20 -11.36
C GLU A 76 41.03 -9.29 -12.16
N GLU A 77 41.10 -9.62 -13.46
CA GLU A 77 39.90 -9.87 -14.28
C GLU A 77 39.07 -11.05 -13.74
N LYS A 78 39.72 -12.13 -13.30
CA LYS A 78 39.04 -13.27 -12.65
C LYS A 78 38.32 -12.85 -11.38
N GLN A 79 38.90 -11.93 -10.61
CA GLN A 79 38.28 -11.41 -9.39
C GLN A 79 37.09 -10.50 -9.71
N ALA A 80 37.20 -9.65 -10.73
CA ALA A 80 36.12 -8.79 -11.21
C ALA A 80 34.94 -9.60 -11.77
N VAL A 81 35.19 -10.70 -12.49
CA VAL A 81 34.13 -11.60 -12.97
C VAL A 81 33.45 -12.31 -11.79
N ARG A 82 34.20 -12.73 -10.77
CA ARG A 82 33.65 -13.35 -9.55
C ARG A 82 32.77 -12.38 -8.76
N THR A 83 33.17 -11.12 -8.58
CA THR A 83 32.34 -10.12 -7.88
C THR A 83 31.05 -9.85 -8.65
N LYS A 84 31.13 -9.64 -9.96
CA LYS A 84 29.94 -9.46 -10.83
C LYS A 84 28.98 -10.66 -10.77
N LYS A 85 29.52 -11.89 -10.79
CA LYS A 85 28.71 -13.12 -10.65
C LYS A 85 28.05 -13.24 -9.28
N ASN A 86 28.72 -12.81 -8.21
CA ASN A 86 28.14 -12.79 -6.86
C ASN A 86 27.03 -11.74 -6.74
N SER A 87 27.22 -10.55 -7.34
CA SER A 87 26.16 -9.53 -7.43
C SER A 87 24.94 -10.05 -8.17
N LEU A 88 25.11 -10.77 -9.29
CA LEU A 88 24.01 -11.41 -10.01
C LEU A 88 23.28 -12.48 -9.18
N LYS A 89 24.01 -13.31 -8.43
CA LYS A 89 23.38 -14.28 -7.51
C LYS A 89 22.55 -13.57 -6.44
N SER A 90 23.03 -12.43 -5.93
CA SER A 90 22.28 -11.62 -4.98
C SER A 90 21.02 -11.05 -5.60
N LEU A 91 21.13 -10.49 -6.82
CA LEU A 91 20.01 -9.95 -7.56
C LEU A 91 18.93 -11.01 -7.82
N ARG A 92 19.31 -12.22 -8.27
CA ARG A 92 18.39 -13.34 -8.47
C ARG A 92 17.67 -13.75 -7.18
N ARG A 93 18.35 -13.78 -6.03
CA ARG A 93 17.71 -14.05 -4.73
C ARG A 93 16.66 -12.99 -4.39
N ASN A 94 16.97 -11.72 -4.61
CA ASN A 94 16.02 -10.63 -4.38
C ASN A 94 14.79 -10.75 -5.27
N VAL A 95 14.97 -11.14 -6.55
CA VAL A 95 13.86 -11.38 -7.47
C VAL A 95 12.98 -12.55 -7.01
N ILE A 96 13.58 -13.67 -6.60
CA ILE A 96 12.82 -14.82 -6.06
C ILE A 96 12.04 -14.42 -4.81
N ASN A 97 12.67 -13.65 -3.90
CA ASN A 97 12.01 -13.17 -2.69
C ASN A 97 10.82 -12.26 -3.02
N SER A 98 10.99 -11.31 -3.95
CA SER A 98 9.92 -10.42 -4.40
C SER A 98 8.76 -11.19 -5.04
N LYS A 99 9.06 -12.19 -5.90
CA LYS A 99 8.05 -13.10 -6.48
C LYS A 99 7.30 -13.90 -5.41
N SER A 100 8.00 -14.35 -4.36
CA SER A 100 7.36 -15.03 -3.23
C SER A 100 6.39 -14.11 -2.49
N MET A 101 6.81 -12.88 -2.18
CA MET A 101 5.97 -11.89 -1.48
C MET A 101 4.74 -11.46 -2.29
N THR A 102 4.88 -11.29 -3.60
CA THR A 102 3.74 -10.96 -4.47
C THR A 102 2.75 -12.12 -4.59
N ASN A 103 3.25 -13.36 -4.65
CA ASN A 103 2.41 -14.56 -4.65
C ASN A 103 1.67 -14.75 -3.33
N THR A 104 2.33 -14.55 -2.17
CA THR A 104 1.65 -14.60 -0.88
C THR A 104 0.57 -13.54 -0.80
N LEU A 105 0.85 -12.28 -1.16
CA LEU A 105 -0.15 -11.21 -1.16
C LEU A 105 -1.37 -11.54 -2.05
N ARG A 106 -1.14 -12.14 -3.22
CA ARG A 106 -2.21 -12.62 -4.11
C ARG A 106 -3.07 -13.71 -3.48
N LEU A 107 -2.47 -14.60 -2.68
CA LEU A 107 -3.21 -15.63 -1.94
C LEU A 107 -4.07 -15.01 -0.84
N TRP A 108 -3.50 -14.11 -0.03
CA TRP A 108 -4.24 -13.38 1.01
C TRP A 108 -5.40 -12.56 0.43
N GLY A 109 -5.21 -11.91 -0.73
CA GLY A 109 -6.28 -11.17 -1.41
C GLY A 109 -7.41 -12.03 -1.99
N ARG A 110 -7.19 -13.33 -2.20
CA ARG A 110 -8.26 -14.28 -2.56
C ARG A 110 -8.97 -14.87 -1.34
N GLU A 111 -8.32 -14.88 -0.19
CA GLU A 111 -8.86 -15.44 1.05
C GLU A 111 -9.67 -14.44 1.89
N THR A 112 -9.62 -13.13 1.61
CA THR A 112 -10.51 -12.17 2.29
C THR A 112 -11.95 -12.38 1.82
N PRO A 113 -12.87 -12.86 2.67
CA PRO A 113 -14.27 -12.90 2.30
C PRO A 113 -14.79 -11.47 2.37
N THR A 114 -15.06 -10.86 1.23
CA THR A 114 -16.02 -9.74 1.16
C THR A 114 -17.44 -10.29 1.40
N ALA A 115 -17.65 -10.94 2.53
CA ALA A 115 -18.97 -11.35 3.00
C ALA A 115 -19.47 -10.20 3.88
N ARG A 116 -20.28 -9.33 3.28
CA ARG A 116 -21.15 -8.40 3.99
C ARG A 116 -21.91 -9.24 5.04
N PRO A 117 -21.86 -8.93 6.34
CA PRO A 117 -22.61 -9.71 7.32
C PRO A 117 -24.11 -9.45 7.07
N THR A 118 -24.78 -10.42 6.49
CA THR A 118 -26.24 -10.47 6.48
C THR A 118 -26.68 -10.64 7.92
N LEU A 119 -27.13 -9.55 8.54
CA LEU A 119 -27.85 -9.60 9.81
C LEU A 119 -29.14 -10.39 9.57
N MET A 120 -29.07 -11.70 9.81
CA MET A 120 -30.26 -12.53 9.95
C MET A 120 -31.00 -12.06 11.21
N LEU A 121 -32.07 -11.29 11.00
CA LEU A 121 -33.10 -11.05 11.99
C LEU A 121 -33.64 -12.39 12.47
N ARG A 122 -33.29 -12.79 13.68
CA ARG A 122 -34.02 -13.83 14.42
C ARG A 122 -35.43 -13.32 14.64
N LEU A 123 -36.40 -13.84 13.89
CA LEU A 123 -37.79 -13.80 14.33
C LEU A 123 -37.92 -14.72 15.54
N CYS A 124 -38.27 -14.14 16.67
CA CYS A 124 -38.76 -14.86 17.83
C CYS A 124 -40.12 -15.47 17.50
N THR A 125 -40.30 -16.75 17.84
CA THR A 125 -41.60 -17.36 18.15
C THR A 125 -41.58 -17.75 19.61
#